data_AF-A0A7K0PDL0-F1
#
_entry.id   AF-A0A7K0PDL0-F1
#
_cell.length_a   1.000
_cell.length_b   1.000
_cell.length_c   1.000
_cell.angle_alpha   90.00
_cell.angle_beta   90.00
_cell.angle_gamma   90.00
#
_symmetry.space_group_name_H-M   'P 1'
#
loop_
_entity.id
_entity.type
_entity.pdbx_description
1 polymer ?
#
loop_
_entity_poly.entity_id
_entity_poly.type
_entity_poly.pdbx_seq_one_letter_code
_entity_poly.pdbx_strand_id
1 'polypeptide(L)'
;MSTPRQQHGASPIGDEKKGGAWWKWLLALLLLLLVILAIVLIASGGDDEDTDTASTSTAAVPAATTPAQAATPATTTTATGSGNAGTLTAEGQSLLGTSDKTATIDKDATGDAVKVLSVTDGGFFVGTSPEDRMFVEYAGDVGVDEPTAGTYRPAVGDLVDLEGPVAEAPKDPADTLKLGAADAKVVTEQGAYVNADEVEQAD
;
A
#
# COMPACT_ATOMS: atom_id res chain seq x y z
N MET A 1 41.63 25.75 -58.89
CA MET A 1 41.25 25.38 -57.52
C MET A 1 39.73 25.32 -57.47
N SER A 2 39.17 24.13 -57.63
CA SER A 2 37.71 23.91 -57.64
C SER A 2 37.41 22.83 -56.62
N THR A 3 36.73 23.22 -55.55
CA THR A 3 36.24 22.36 -54.47
C THR A 3 35.05 21.53 -54.97
N PRO A 4 35.00 20.21 -54.71
CA PRO A 4 33.75 19.48 -54.82
C PRO A 4 33.25 18.95 -53.46
N ARG A 5 31.91 18.81 -53.41
CA ARG A 5 31.07 18.04 -52.48
C ARG A 5 30.64 18.71 -51.16
N GLN A 6 29.32 18.88 -51.01
CA GLN A 6 28.48 18.12 -50.06
C GLN A 6 27.06 18.08 -50.65
N GLN A 7 26.70 17.03 -51.38
CA GLN A 7 25.87 15.90 -50.93
C GLN A 7 24.64 16.30 -50.09
N HIS A 8 23.53 16.43 -50.82
CA HIS A 8 22.18 16.23 -50.31
C HIS A 8 22.04 14.83 -49.70
N GLY A 9 21.58 14.77 -48.46
CA GLY A 9 21.15 13.55 -47.79
C GLY A 9 19.96 13.87 -46.90
N ALA A 10 18.78 13.97 -47.50
CA ALA A 10 17.52 13.90 -46.76
C ALA A 10 17.31 12.43 -46.40
N SER A 11 17.39 12.10 -45.10
CA SER A 11 16.93 10.81 -44.60
C SER A 11 15.42 10.92 -44.33
N PRO A 12 14.54 10.21 -45.06
CA PRO A 12 13.25 9.85 -44.51
C PRO A 12 13.51 8.71 -43.50
N ILE A 13 13.55 9.04 -42.22
CA ILE A 13 13.31 8.03 -41.18
C ILE A 13 11.80 7.81 -41.17
N GLY A 14 11.38 6.90 -42.05
CA GLY A 14 10.08 6.24 -41.96
C GLY A 14 10.26 5.00 -41.09
N ASP A 15 10.12 5.16 -39.78
CA ASP A 15 9.92 4.01 -38.90
C ASP A 15 8.48 3.52 -39.04
N GLU A 16 8.40 2.36 -39.65
CA GLU A 16 7.25 1.50 -39.90
C GLU A 16 6.46 1.21 -38.61
N LYS A 17 5.27 1.80 -38.51
CA LYS A 17 4.28 1.57 -37.44
C LYS A 17 3.77 0.12 -37.48
N LYS A 18 4.45 -0.81 -36.82
CA LYS A 18 3.97 -2.18 -36.59
C LYS A 18 3.29 -2.31 -35.23
N GLY A 19 2.30 -1.45 -34.95
CA GLY A 19 1.67 -1.31 -33.63
C GLY A 19 0.27 -1.92 -33.46
N GLY A 20 -0.19 -2.79 -34.37
CA GLY A 20 -1.61 -3.19 -34.42
C GLY A 20 -2.00 -4.50 -33.73
N ALA A 21 -1.05 -5.35 -33.33
CA ALA A 21 -1.35 -6.70 -32.83
C ALA A 21 -1.41 -6.78 -31.30
N TRP A 22 -0.47 -6.15 -30.58
CA TRP A 22 -0.41 -6.16 -29.12
C TRP A 22 -1.65 -5.50 -28.48
N TRP A 23 -2.17 -4.44 -29.10
CA TRP A 23 -3.34 -3.71 -28.62
C TRP A 23 -4.61 -4.55 -28.71
N LYS A 24 -4.70 -5.47 -29.69
CA LYS A 24 -5.82 -6.43 -29.79
C LYS A 24 -5.77 -7.49 -28.69
N TRP A 25 -4.57 -7.90 -28.26
CA TRP A 25 -4.40 -8.80 -27.12
C TRP A 25 -4.78 -8.11 -25.81
N LEU A 26 -4.39 -6.85 -25.62
CA LEU A 26 -4.81 -6.04 -24.47
C LEU A 26 -6.34 -5.87 -24.43
N LEU A 27 -6.96 -5.58 -25.57
CA LEU A 27 -8.41 -5.43 -25.67
C LEU A 27 -9.16 -6.73 -25.39
N ALA A 28 -8.65 -7.88 -25.86
CA ALA A 28 -9.23 -9.19 -25.59
C ALA A 28 -9.11 -9.57 -24.10
N LEU A 29 -7.97 -9.26 -23.47
CA LEU A 29 -7.77 -9.47 -22.03
C LEU A 29 -8.72 -8.59 -21.20
N LEU A 30 -8.86 -7.31 -21.57
CA LEU A 30 -9.78 -6.38 -20.91
C LEU A 30 -11.23 -6.84 -21.00
N LEU A 31 -11.65 -7.31 -22.19
CA LEU A 31 -13.01 -7.83 -22.40
C LEU A 31 -13.26 -9.10 -21.58
N LEU A 32 -12.27 -10.00 -21.48
CA LEU A 32 -12.34 -11.18 -20.63
C LEU A 32 -12.50 -10.82 -19.15
N LEU A 33 -11.72 -9.84 -18.67
CA LEU A 33 -11.80 -9.36 -17.29
C LEU A 33 -13.18 -8.77 -16.96
N LEU A 34 -13.77 -8.02 -17.90
CA LEU A 34 -15.10 -7.43 -17.75
C LEU A 34 -16.19 -8.51 -17.66
N VAL A 35 -16.08 -9.59 -18.46
CA VAL A 35 -16.99 -10.74 -18.38
C VAL A 35 -16.87 -11.45 -17.03
N ILE A 36 -15.65 -11.66 -16.53
CA ILE A 36 -15.43 -12.27 -15.21
C ILE A 36 -16.04 -11.40 -14.10
N LEU A 37 -15.83 -10.09 -14.16
CA LEU A 37 -16.43 -9.15 -13.21
C LEU A 37 -17.96 -9.20 -13.23
N ALA A 38 -18.57 -9.24 -14.42
CA ALA A 38 -20.02 -9.36 -14.56
C ALA A 38 -20.56 -10.67 -13.94
N ILE A 39 -19.85 -11.79 -14.10
CA ILE A 39 -20.23 -13.08 -13.49
C ILE A 39 -20.17 -12.98 -11.96
N VAL A 40 -19.14 -12.36 -11.39
CA VAL A 40 -19.00 -12.18 -9.94
C VAL A 40 -20.13 -11.33 -9.38
N LEU A 41 -20.49 -10.23 -10.04
CA LEU A 41 -21.59 -9.37 -9.62
C LEU A 41 -22.96 -10.08 -9.66
N ILE A 42 -23.22 -10.89 -10.69
CA ILE A 42 -24.45 -11.69 -10.79
C ILE A 42 -24.48 -12.76 -9.70
N ALA A 43 -23.34 -13.42 -9.41
CA ALA A 43 -23.25 -14.45 -8.39
C ALA A 43 -23.34 -13.91 -6.95
N SER A 44 -23.08 -12.62 -6.75
CA SER A 44 -23.07 -11.98 -5.42
C SER A 44 -24.37 -11.21 -5.12
N GLY A 45 -25.28 -11.09 -6.09
CA GLY A 45 -26.56 -10.38 -5.96
C GLY A 45 -27.74 -11.33 -5.75
N GLY A 46 -27.82 -11.96 -4.57
CA GLY A 46 -28.99 -12.72 -4.10
C GLY A 46 -29.49 -12.13 -2.79
N ASP A 47 -30.45 -11.21 -2.92
CA ASP A 47 -31.11 -10.40 -1.90
C ASP A 47 -31.99 -11.24 -0.95
N ASP A 48 -31.97 -10.85 0.32
CA ASP A 48 -32.51 -11.51 1.50
C ASP A 48 -34.05 -11.61 1.54
N GLU A 49 -34.58 -12.74 2.03
CA GLU A 49 -35.99 -12.86 2.42
C GLU A 49 -36.18 -12.46 3.89
N ASP A 50 -36.77 -11.29 4.12
CA ASP A 50 -37.32 -10.84 5.39
C ASP A 50 -38.42 -11.78 5.89
N THR A 51 -38.30 -12.27 7.13
CA THR A 51 -39.47 -12.69 7.91
C THR A 51 -39.38 -12.18 9.35
N ASP A 52 -39.99 -11.01 9.54
CA ASP A 52 -40.49 -10.55 10.83
C ASP A 52 -41.54 -11.53 11.38
N THR A 53 -41.37 -11.99 12.61
CA THR A 53 -42.50 -12.47 13.43
C THR A 53 -42.25 -12.13 14.89
N ALA A 54 -43.02 -11.16 15.37
CA ALA A 54 -43.17 -10.81 16.76
C ALA A 54 -43.90 -11.91 17.55
N SER A 55 -43.58 -12.07 18.84
CA SER A 55 -44.55 -12.54 19.84
C SER A 55 -44.19 -12.10 21.27
N THR A 56 -45.27 -11.93 22.02
CA THR A 56 -45.53 -11.10 23.20
C THR A 56 -45.16 -11.79 24.53
N SER A 57 -45.06 -10.97 25.59
CA SER A 57 -44.81 -11.25 27.02
C SER A 57 -45.53 -12.45 27.68
N THR A 58 -44.92 -13.01 28.74
CA THR A 58 -45.55 -13.30 30.05
C THR A 58 -44.48 -13.55 31.14
N ALA A 59 -44.71 -13.03 32.35
CA ALA A 59 -43.84 -13.05 33.53
C ALA A 59 -44.06 -14.26 34.46
N ALA A 60 -43.01 -14.73 35.16
CA ALA A 60 -43.05 -15.31 36.52
C ALA A 60 -41.63 -15.47 37.13
N VAL A 61 -41.52 -15.24 38.43
CA VAL A 61 -40.36 -15.29 39.37
C VAL A 61 -40.87 -16.08 40.63
N PRO A 62 -40.09 -16.68 41.59
CA PRO A 62 -38.63 -16.77 41.85
C PRO A 62 -38.04 -18.16 42.29
N ALA A 63 -36.71 -18.14 42.51
CA ALA A 63 -35.89 -18.81 43.56
C ALA A 63 -35.44 -20.28 43.43
N ALA A 64 -34.11 -20.49 43.28
CA ALA A 64 -33.25 -21.14 44.27
C ALA A 64 -31.75 -21.01 43.91
N THR A 65 -30.94 -20.90 44.96
CA THR A 65 -29.50 -20.68 45.11
C THR A 65 -28.56 -21.77 44.57
N THR A 66 -27.38 -21.36 44.05
CA THR A 66 -25.97 -21.79 44.38
C THR A 66 -25.06 -21.65 43.14
N PRO A 67 -23.81 -21.13 43.23
CA PRO A 67 -23.03 -20.66 42.08
C PRO A 67 -22.09 -21.73 41.51
N ALA A 68 -22.01 -21.85 40.18
CA ALA A 68 -20.91 -22.55 39.51
C ALA A 68 -20.74 -22.11 38.05
N GLN A 69 -19.55 -21.58 37.76
CA GLN A 69 -18.80 -21.71 36.51
C GLN A 69 -19.37 -21.05 35.24
N ALA A 70 -18.94 -19.80 35.00
CA ALA A 70 -19.03 -19.16 33.70
C ALA A 70 -18.14 -19.88 32.69
N ALA A 71 -18.76 -20.66 31.80
CA ALA A 71 -18.18 -21.03 30.51
C ALA A 71 -18.72 -20.04 29.47
N THR A 72 -17.87 -19.08 29.08
CA THR A 72 -18.18 -18.16 27.98
C THR A 72 -18.12 -18.95 26.66
N PRO A 73 -19.14 -18.88 25.79
CA PRO A 73 -19.08 -19.49 24.48
C PRO A 73 -18.00 -18.83 23.62
N ALA A 74 -17.25 -19.66 22.89
CA ALA A 74 -16.23 -19.23 21.95
C ALA A 74 -16.85 -18.37 20.85
N THR A 75 -16.63 -17.05 20.95
CA THR A 75 -16.74 -16.15 19.81
C THR A 75 -15.55 -16.46 18.90
N THR A 76 -15.79 -17.16 17.80
CA THR A 76 -14.87 -17.17 16.66
C THR A 76 -14.95 -15.78 16.02
N THR A 77 -14.27 -14.81 16.62
CA THR A 77 -14.01 -13.53 15.99
C THR A 77 -12.93 -13.80 14.94
N THR A 78 -13.31 -13.80 13.68
CA THR A 78 -12.38 -13.61 12.57
C THR A 78 -11.65 -12.31 12.83
N ALA A 79 -10.39 -12.41 13.27
CA ALA A 79 -9.52 -11.27 13.47
C ALA A 79 -9.21 -10.67 12.10
N THR A 80 -10.01 -9.69 11.67
CA THR A 80 -9.51 -8.63 10.79
C THR A 80 -8.44 -7.94 11.63
N GLY A 81 -7.17 -8.22 11.31
CA GLY A 81 -6.04 -7.82 12.12
C GLY A 81 -5.91 -6.30 12.23
N SER A 82 -6.59 -5.72 13.21
CA SER A 82 -6.18 -4.48 13.88
C SER A 82 -4.97 -4.81 14.77
N GLY A 83 -3.92 -5.36 14.15
CA GLY A 83 -2.63 -5.52 14.80
C GLY A 83 -2.05 -4.12 14.97
N ASN A 84 -1.64 -3.78 16.19
CA ASN A 84 -0.98 -2.53 16.54
C ASN A 84 0.10 -2.22 15.50
N ALA A 85 -0.08 -1.19 14.67
CA ALA A 85 0.83 -0.89 13.56
C ALA A 85 2.06 -0.07 13.99
N GLY A 86 2.36 -0.05 15.30
CA GLY A 86 3.35 0.84 15.88
C GLY A 86 2.93 2.31 15.82
N THR A 87 3.90 3.20 16.03
CA THR A 87 3.72 4.63 15.84
C THR A 87 4.71 5.14 14.82
N LEU A 88 4.28 6.00 13.91
CA LEU A 88 5.18 6.73 13.01
C LEU A 88 4.80 8.20 13.09
N THR A 89 5.74 9.02 13.55
CA THR A 89 5.47 10.43 13.81
C THR A 89 6.57 11.33 13.29
N ALA A 90 6.23 12.56 12.92
CA ALA A 90 7.19 13.63 12.65
C ALA A 90 6.76 14.88 13.44
N GLU A 91 7.66 15.46 14.24
CA GLU A 91 7.36 16.59 15.13
C GLU A 91 6.12 16.34 16.03
N GLY A 92 5.92 15.08 16.44
CA GLY A 92 4.76 14.66 17.25
C GLY A 92 3.43 14.54 16.48
N GLN A 93 3.42 14.77 15.17
CA GLN A 93 2.26 14.51 14.31
C GLN A 93 2.29 13.09 13.77
N SER A 94 1.17 12.37 13.85
CA SER A 94 1.07 11.03 13.26
C SER A 94 1.15 11.10 11.73
N LEU A 95 2.08 10.32 11.17
CA LEU A 95 2.17 10.09 9.74
C LEU A 95 1.29 8.92 9.30
N LEU A 96 0.75 8.11 10.21
CA LEU A 96 -0.28 7.13 9.89
C LEU A 96 -1.66 7.74 10.14
N GLY A 97 -2.62 7.41 9.29
CA GLY A 97 -4.02 7.81 9.33
C GLY A 97 -4.33 9.13 8.62
N THR A 98 -3.31 9.82 8.11
CA THR A 98 -3.43 11.14 7.46
C THR A 98 -3.28 11.01 5.95
N SER A 99 -4.21 11.59 5.19
CA SER A 99 -4.16 11.54 3.72
C SER A 99 -3.21 12.57 3.11
N ASP A 100 -2.95 13.69 3.79
CA ASP A 100 -2.01 14.74 3.35
C ASP A 100 -0.89 14.86 4.39
N LYS A 101 0.36 14.70 3.92
CA LYS A 101 1.57 14.72 4.76
C LYS A 101 2.52 15.85 4.38
N THR A 102 2.07 16.78 3.53
CA THR A 102 2.92 17.88 3.05
C THR A 102 3.38 18.83 4.15
N ALA A 103 2.61 18.95 5.24
CA ALA A 103 2.96 19.77 6.40
C ALA A 103 4.17 19.24 7.20
N THR A 104 4.54 17.96 7.00
CA THR A 104 5.66 17.32 7.70
C THR A 104 6.91 17.20 6.84
N ILE A 105 6.93 17.74 5.62
CA ILE A 105 8.13 17.74 4.76
C ILE A 105 9.29 18.45 5.49
N ASP A 106 10.51 17.94 5.30
CA ASP A 106 11.75 18.38 5.95
C ASP A 106 11.78 18.17 7.48
N LYS A 107 10.86 17.35 8.02
CA LYS A 107 10.85 16.96 9.43
C LYS A 107 11.37 15.54 9.59
N ASP A 108 12.10 15.30 10.67
CA ASP A 108 12.54 13.96 11.03
C ASP A 108 11.32 13.13 11.47
N ALA A 109 11.15 11.98 10.82
CA ALA A 109 10.20 10.97 11.18
C ALA A 109 10.88 9.93 12.09
N THR A 110 10.15 9.50 13.12
CA THR A 110 10.53 8.39 13.99
C THR A 110 9.40 7.38 14.00
N GLY A 111 9.74 6.13 13.68
CA GLY A 111 8.88 4.97 13.76
C GLY A 111 9.30 4.05 14.90
N ASP A 112 8.32 3.61 15.70
CA ASP A 112 8.48 2.64 16.79
C ASP A 112 7.55 1.45 16.54
N ALA A 113 8.13 0.27 16.40
CA ALA A 113 7.48 -1.01 16.11
C ALA A 113 6.47 -0.94 14.96
N VAL A 114 6.81 -0.23 13.87
CA VAL A 114 5.89 0.03 12.77
C VAL A 114 5.77 -1.19 11.88
N LYS A 115 4.55 -1.60 11.56
CA LYS A 115 4.34 -2.84 10.80
C LYS A 115 4.59 -2.64 9.31
N VAL A 116 5.46 -3.49 8.75
CA VAL A 116 5.71 -3.57 7.29
C VAL A 116 4.56 -4.31 6.60
N LEU A 117 3.93 -3.65 5.63
CA LEU A 117 2.78 -4.17 4.88
C LEU A 117 3.18 -4.76 3.53
N SER A 118 4.14 -4.16 2.85
CA SER A 118 4.62 -4.60 1.53
C SER A 118 6.04 -4.10 1.27
N VAL A 119 6.85 -4.88 0.54
CA VAL A 119 8.23 -4.54 0.19
C VAL A 119 8.34 -4.42 -1.33
N THR A 120 9.13 -3.46 -1.81
CA THR A 120 9.41 -3.19 -3.22
C THR A 120 10.92 -3.11 -3.45
N ASP A 121 11.34 -2.91 -4.70
CA ASP A 121 12.77 -2.76 -5.03
C ASP A 121 13.38 -1.45 -4.50
N GLY A 122 12.55 -0.44 -4.21
CA GLY A 122 13.00 0.88 -3.73
C GLY A 122 12.79 1.11 -2.23
N GLY A 123 12.16 0.18 -1.52
CA GLY A 123 11.82 0.35 -0.11
C GLY A 123 10.65 -0.50 0.33
N PHE A 124 9.83 0.01 1.25
CA PHE A 124 8.69 -0.71 1.79
C PHE A 124 7.58 0.23 2.26
N PHE A 125 6.38 -0.31 2.42
CA PHE A 125 5.26 0.41 3.03
C PHE A 125 5.06 -0.07 4.45
N VAL A 126 4.84 0.88 5.36
CA VAL A 126 4.46 0.62 6.75
C VAL A 126 3.07 1.17 7.05
N GLY A 127 2.33 0.56 7.97
CA GLY A 127 1.04 1.09 8.42
C GLY A 127 0.05 0.05 8.91
N THR A 128 -1.22 0.42 8.97
CA THR A 128 -2.31 -0.44 9.46
C THR A 128 -3.01 -1.18 8.31
N SER A 129 -3.06 -0.59 7.12
CA SER A 129 -3.79 -1.10 5.95
C SER A 129 -3.25 -0.55 4.62
N PRO A 130 -3.62 -1.11 3.47
CA PRO A 130 -3.21 -0.58 2.16
C PRO A 130 -3.62 0.87 1.89
N GLU A 131 -4.70 1.34 2.52
CA GLU A 131 -5.21 2.71 2.42
C GLU A 131 -4.56 3.63 3.45
N ASP A 132 -4.15 3.07 4.60
CA ASP A 132 -3.46 3.76 5.69
C ASP A 132 -2.03 3.22 5.87
N ARG A 133 -1.16 3.68 4.98
CA ARG A 133 0.25 3.33 4.94
C ARG A 133 1.13 4.50 4.52
N MET A 134 2.40 4.44 4.87
CA MET A 134 3.44 5.38 4.48
C MET A 134 4.53 4.64 3.72
N PHE A 135 5.02 5.22 2.63
CA PHE A 135 6.18 4.68 1.92
C PHE A 135 7.46 5.10 2.64
N VAL A 136 8.37 4.14 2.82
CA VAL A 136 9.70 4.31 3.38
C VAL A 136 10.69 3.90 2.30
N GLU A 137 11.41 4.87 1.76
CA GLU A 137 12.57 4.62 0.90
C GLU A 137 13.70 4.12 1.81
N TYR A 138 14.23 2.93 1.50
CA TYR A 138 15.30 2.31 2.28
C TYR A 138 16.10 1.37 1.39
N ALA A 139 17.42 1.59 1.35
CA ALA A 139 18.41 0.69 0.75
C ALA A 139 18.13 0.24 -0.70
N GLY A 140 17.65 1.14 -1.56
CA GLY A 140 17.77 0.98 -3.01
C GLY A 140 19.09 1.59 -3.51
N ASP A 141 19.61 1.11 -4.65
CA ASP A 141 20.79 1.58 -5.44
C ASP A 141 20.75 3.10 -5.84
N VAL A 142 19.94 3.91 -5.15
CA VAL A 142 19.48 5.25 -5.53
C VAL A 142 19.94 6.36 -4.56
N GLY A 143 20.81 6.05 -3.60
CA GLY A 143 21.38 7.01 -2.64
C GLY A 143 22.90 6.89 -2.47
N VAL A 144 23.58 7.96 -2.05
CA VAL A 144 25.05 7.96 -1.85
C VAL A 144 25.51 7.22 -0.59
N ASP A 145 24.59 6.89 0.31
CA ASP A 145 24.86 6.29 1.62
C ASP A 145 24.00 5.03 1.83
N GLU A 146 24.16 4.03 0.95
CA GLU A 146 23.49 2.75 1.14
C GLU A 146 24.14 1.93 2.27
N PRO A 147 23.34 1.30 3.12
CA PRO A 147 23.88 0.49 4.19
C PRO A 147 24.55 -0.75 3.59
N THR A 148 25.81 -0.96 3.94
CA THR A 148 26.67 -1.99 3.35
C THR A 148 26.15 -3.38 3.68
N ALA A 149 26.22 -4.30 2.71
CA ALA A 149 25.75 -5.69 2.81
C ALA A 149 25.98 -6.32 4.22
N GLY A 150 24.89 -6.55 4.95
CA GLY A 150 24.89 -6.96 6.36
C GLY A 150 23.81 -6.28 7.20
N THR A 151 23.19 -5.23 6.68
CA THR A 151 22.03 -4.54 7.25
C THR A 151 20.76 -5.38 7.20
N TYR A 152 19.91 -5.14 8.19
CA TYR A 152 18.58 -5.68 8.29
C TYR A 152 17.79 -5.41 6.99
N ARG A 153 17.07 -6.44 6.50
CA ARG A 153 16.21 -6.35 5.32
C ARG A 153 14.77 -6.58 5.77
N PRO A 154 13.94 -5.53 5.84
CA PRO A 154 12.55 -5.67 6.25
C PRO A 154 11.79 -6.68 5.39
N ALA A 155 11.01 -7.53 6.03
CA ALA A 155 10.06 -8.44 5.39
C ALA A 155 8.62 -8.06 5.71
N VAL A 156 7.69 -8.51 4.86
CA VAL A 156 6.26 -8.28 5.11
C VAL A 156 5.84 -8.92 6.43
N GLY A 157 5.21 -8.11 7.30
CA GLY A 157 4.75 -8.52 8.62
C GLY A 157 5.73 -8.21 9.75
N ASP A 158 6.97 -7.79 9.44
CA ASP A 158 7.93 -7.36 10.45
C ASP A 158 7.43 -6.09 11.16
N LEU A 159 7.88 -5.93 12.41
CA LEU A 159 7.82 -4.68 13.14
C LEU A 159 9.20 -4.05 13.07
N VAL A 160 9.27 -2.78 12.68
CA VAL A 160 10.53 -2.09 12.46
C VAL A 160 10.56 -0.77 13.21
N ASP A 161 11.73 -0.45 13.74
CA ASP A 161 12.07 0.89 14.20
C ASP A 161 12.77 1.60 13.04
N LEU A 162 12.44 2.86 12.81
CA LEU A 162 13.01 3.62 11.70
C LEU A 162 13.17 5.09 12.05
N GLU A 163 14.17 5.71 11.44
CA GLU A 163 14.43 7.14 11.53
C GLU A 163 14.82 7.70 10.17
N GLY A 164 14.41 8.93 9.90
CA GLY A 164 14.86 9.68 8.73
C GLY A 164 13.91 10.81 8.33
N PRO A 165 14.33 11.73 7.46
CA PRO A 165 13.52 12.86 7.05
C PRO A 165 12.31 12.46 6.20
N VAL A 166 11.21 13.19 6.38
CA VAL A 166 10.08 13.18 5.45
C VAL A 166 10.43 14.03 4.23
N ALA A 167 10.44 13.39 3.07
CA ALA A 167 10.73 14.01 1.78
C ALA A 167 9.44 14.27 0.97
N GLU A 168 9.48 15.28 0.10
CA GLU A 168 8.40 15.54 -0.86
C GLU A 168 8.30 14.39 -1.86
N ALA A 169 7.07 13.96 -2.17
CA ALA A 169 6.85 12.97 -3.21
C ALA A 169 7.39 13.46 -4.57
N PRO A 170 8.22 12.67 -5.27
CA PRO A 170 8.69 13.04 -6.60
C PRO A 170 7.52 13.12 -7.58
N LYS A 171 7.71 13.84 -8.69
CA LYS A 171 6.67 13.99 -9.72
C LYS A 171 6.22 12.65 -10.32
N ASP A 172 7.16 11.70 -10.44
CA ASP A 172 6.93 10.37 -11.00
C ASP A 172 7.42 9.26 -10.04
N PRO A 173 6.68 8.96 -8.94
CA PRO A 173 7.13 8.00 -7.92
C PRO A 173 7.33 6.58 -8.43
N ALA A 174 6.60 6.19 -9.49
CA ALA A 174 6.79 4.88 -10.12
C ALA A 174 8.23 4.69 -10.62
N ASP A 175 8.80 5.73 -11.23
CA ASP A 175 10.13 5.68 -11.82
C ASP A 175 11.23 6.00 -10.80
N THR A 176 11.01 7.02 -9.95
CA THR A 176 11.98 7.46 -8.95
C THR A 176 12.11 6.46 -7.80
N LEU A 177 10.98 6.02 -7.23
CA LEU A 177 10.94 5.15 -6.04
C LEU A 177 10.73 3.67 -6.38
N LYS A 178 10.77 3.31 -7.68
CA LYS A 178 10.57 1.93 -8.19
C LYS A 178 9.26 1.30 -7.72
N LEU A 179 8.19 2.08 -7.75
CA LEU A 179 6.86 1.67 -7.28
C LEU A 179 5.98 1.15 -8.41
N GLY A 180 5.11 0.18 -8.08
CA GLY A 180 3.99 -0.18 -8.94
C GLY A 180 2.99 0.98 -9.06
N ALA A 181 2.21 1.03 -10.15
CA ALA A 181 1.31 2.16 -10.44
C ALA A 181 0.29 2.46 -9.31
N ALA A 182 -0.22 1.43 -8.62
CA ALA A 182 -1.15 1.61 -7.50
C ALA A 182 -0.45 2.25 -6.28
N ASP A 183 0.76 1.82 -5.98
CA ASP A 183 1.56 2.31 -4.86
C ASP A 183 2.08 3.73 -5.12
N ALA A 184 2.53 3.98 -6.35
CA ALA A 184 2.96 5.32 -6.79
C ALA A 184 1.83 6.34 -6.64
N LYS A 185 0.59 5.96 -6.97
CA LYS A 185 -0.59 6.82 -6.77
C LYS A 185 -0.80 7.17 -5.30
N VAL A 186 -0.61 6.23 -4.38
CA VAL A 186 -0.72 6.51 -2.93
C VAL A 186 0.31 7.54 -2.50
N VAL A 187 1.58 7.39 -2.90
CA VAL A 187 2.64 8.35 -2.56
C VAL A 187 2.37 9.73 -3.16
N THR A 188 1.90 9.80 -4.41
CA THR A 188 1.50 11.06 -5.05
C THR A 188 0.35 11.74 -4.30
N GLU A 189 -0.67 11.00 -3.88
CA GLU A 189 -1.82 11.55 -3.15
C GLU A 189 -1.46 12.02 -1.75
N GLN A 190 -0.51 11.33 -1.09
CA GLN A 190 0.01 11.71 0.22
C GLN A 190 0.95 12.91 0.19
N GLY A 191 1.61 13.13 -0.96
CA GLY A 191 2.52 14.24 -1.19
C GLY A 191 3.88 14.12 -0.49
N ALA A 192 4.13 13.04 0.26
CA ALA A 192 5.38 12.81 0.96
C ALA A 192 5.68 11.32 1.17
N TYR A 193 6.94 11.02 1.49
CA TYR A 193 7.43 9.71 1.89
C TYR A 193 8.55 9.86 2.94
N VAL A 194 8.95 8.79 3.64
CA VAL A 194 10.10 8.82 4.56
C VAL A 194 11.33 8.34 3.81
N ASN A 195 12.38 9.16 3.74
CA ASN A 195 13.69 8.73 3.28
C ASN A 195 14.48 8.23 4.48
N ALA A 196 14.39 6.94 4.81
CA ALA A 196 14.93 6.43 6.06
C ALA A 196 16.46 6.32 5.99
N ASP A 197 17.12 6.93 6.97
CA ASP A 197 18.54 6.80 7.20
C ASP A 197 18.84 5.49 7.95
N GLU A 198 17.92 5.08 8.82
CA GLU A 198 18.05 3.91 9.68
C GLU A 198 16.75 3.11 9.70
N VAL A 199 16.88 1.79 9.60
CA VAL A 199 15.78 0.83 9.79
C VAL A 199 16.34 -0.40 10.48
N GLU A 200 15.75 -0.76 11.60
CA GLU A 200 16.12 -1.91 12.41
C GLU A 200 14.89 -2.76 12.76
N GLN A 201 15.10 -4.01 13.16
CA GLN A 201 14.01 -4.85 13.66
C GLN A 201 13.63 -4.39 15.08
N ALA A 202 12.34 -4.14 15.30
CA ALA A 202 11.85 -3.82 16.64
C ALA A 202 11.87 -5.07 17.55
N ASP A 203 12.20 -4.88 18.82
CA ASP A 203 12.31 -5.93 19.86
C ASP A 203 10.96 -6.47 20.39
#